data_AF-A0A6M0GCS7-F1
#
_entry.id   AF-A0A6M0GCS7-F1
#
_cell.length_a   1.000
_cell.length_b   1.000
_cell.length_c   1.000
_cell.angle_alpha   90.00
_cell.angle_beta   90.00
_cell.angle_gamma   90.00
#
_symmetry.space_group_name_H-M   'P 1'
#
loop_
_entity.id
_entity.type
_entity.pdbx_description
1 polymer ?
#
loop_
_entity_poly.entity_id
_entity_poly.type
_entity_poly.pdbx_seq_one_letter_code
_entity_poly.pdbx_strand_id
1 'polypeptide(L)'
;MPPSELIEALNQLELALGINAPIGATELPPELRYFRVIAEVRKRLCPQLTLITDLSKTSQGEIVTVLTDTLIALIGNFPVPIATLAKHLAAMGIEEFCKDQSKLLKQ
;
A
#
# COMPACT_ATOMS: atom_id res chain seq x y z
N MET A 1 13.31 9.78 6.02
CA MET A 1 12.99 8.39 6.41
C MET A 1 11.49 8.32 6.60
N PRO A 2 10.81 7.25 6.15
CA PRO A 2 9.37 7.15 6.25
C PRO A 2 8.87 7.21 7.71
N PRO A 3 7.64 7.69 7.95
CA PRO A 3 7.05 7.72 9.29
C PRO A 3 7.02 6.32 9.91
N SER A 4 7.23 6.24 11.23
CA SER A 4 7.27 4.96 11.96
C SER A 4 5.98 4.15 11.80
N GLU A 5 4.83 4.81 11.73
CA GLU A 5 3.52 4.17 11.53
C GLU A 5 3.41 3.51 10.15
N LEU A 6 3.99 4.11 9.11
CA LEU A 6 4.04 3.52 7.77
C LEU A 6 4.97 2.31 7.75
N ILE A 7 6.11 2.39 8.43
CA ILE A 7 7.05 1.27 8.57
C ILE A 7 6.37 0.07 9.25
N GLU A 8 5.64 0.31 10.35
CA GLU A 8 4.90 -0.74 11.04
C GLU A 8 3.80 -1.35 10.16
N ALA A 9 3.04 -0.50 9.44
CA ALA A 9 2.05 -0.95 8.48
C ALA A 9 2.65 -1.85 7.39
N LEU A 10 3.81 -1.47 6.84
CA LEU A 10 4.49 -2.24 5.81
C LEU A 10 5.02 -3.59 6.33
N ASN A 11 5.52 -3.65 7.57
CA ASN A 11 5.91 -4.91 8.21
C ASN A 11 4.73 -5.87 8.36
N GLN A 12 3.58 -5.37 8.85
CA GLN A 12 2.39 -6.21 9.01
C GLN A 12 1.83 -6.66 7.66
N LEU A 13 1.87 -5.80 6.64
CA LEU A 13 1.51 -6.15 5.27
C LEU A 13 2.43 -7.21 4.68
N GLU A 14 3.73 -7.14 4.95
CA GLU A 14 4.67 -8.15 4.49
C GLU A 14 4.32 -9.55 5.01
N LEU A 15 4.02 -9.64 6.31
CA LEU A 15 3.58 -10.87 6.96
C LEU A 15 2.25 -11.37 6.35
N ALA A 16 1.28 -10.47 6.17
CA ALA A 16 -0.03 -10.78 5.60
C ALA A 16 0.05 -11.26 4.14
N LEU A 17 0.92 -10.65 3.34
CA LEU A 17 1.13 -10.98 1.93
C LEU A 17 2.04 -12.22 1.74
N GLY A 18 2.59 -12.79 2.82
CA GLY A 18 3.48 -13.94 2.76
C GLY A 18 4.77 -13.67 1.98
N ILE A 19 5.26 -12.43 2.00
CA ILE A 19 6.49 -12.05 1.31
C ILE A 19 7.68 -12.60 2.11
N ASN A 20 8.12 -13.79 1.72
CA ASN A 20 9.27 -14.45 2.36
C ASN A 20 10.60 -13.96 1.74
N ALA A 21 11.66 -14.01 2.54
CA ALA A 21 13.02 -13.81 2.04
C ALA A 21 13.36 -14.90 0.98
N PRO A 22 14.15 -14.57 -0.06
CA PRO A 22 14.63 -15.55 -1.02
C PRO A 22 15.38 -16.68 -0.32
N ILE A 23 15.24 -17.91 -0.83
CA ILE A 23 15.94 -19.08 -0.28
C ILE A 23 17.45 -18.82 -0.31
N GLY A 24 18.10 -18.88 0.87
CA GLY A 24 19.54 -18.68 1.03
C GLY A 24 20.00 -17.28 1.45
N ALA A 25 19.09 -16.31 1.62
CA ALA A 25 19.41 -14.99 2.18
C ALA A 25 19.08 -14.94 3.68
N THR A 26 20.02 -14.47 4.51
CA THR A 26 19.89 -14.27 5.97
C THR A 26 19.05 -13.04 6.34
N GLU A 27 17.89 -12.86 5.68
CA GLU A 27 17.02 -11.67 5.69
C GLU A 27 17.45 -10.56 4.71
N LEU A 28 16.49 -10.06 3.95
CA LEU A 28 16.66 -8.87 3.11
C LEU A 28 16.63 -7.61 4.01
N PRO A 29 17.39 -6.55 3.65
CA PRO A 29 17.23 -5.23 4.26
C PRO A 29 15.75 -4.79 4.27
N PRO A 30 15.27 -4.15 5.35
CA PRO A 30 13.89 -3.69 5.46
C PRO A 30 13.42 -2.86 4.27
N GLU A 31 14.28 -2.03 3.68
CA GLU A 31 13.93 -1.21 2.51
C GLU A 31 13.54 -2.06 1.30
N LEU A 32 14.27 -3.16 1.05
CA LEU A 32 13.97 -4.07 -0.05
C LEU A 32 12.70 -4.88 0.22
N ARG A 33 12.46 -5.25 1.48
CA ARG A 33 11.23 -5.92 1.91
C ARG A 33 10.01 -5.01 1.70
N TYR A 34 10.08 -3.76 2.15
CA TYR A 34 9.03 -2.77 1.94
C TYR A 34 8.80 -2.47 0.46
N PHE A 35 9.86 -2.41 -0.34
CA PHE A 35 9.71 -2.23 -1.78
C PHE A 35 8.90 -3.36 -2.43
N ARG A 36 9.10 -4.60 -1.99
CA ARG A 36 8.32 -5.76 -2.45
C ARG A 36 6.85 -5.67 -2.02
N VAL A 37 6.58 -5.27 -0.78
CA VAL A 37 5.22 -5.02 -0.29
C VAL A 37 4.53 -3.98 -1.17
N ILE A 38 5.18 -2.83 -1.38
CA ILE A 38 4.66 -1.72 -2.17
C ILE A 38 4.40 -2.14 -3.62
N ALA A 39 5.33 -2.90 -4.21
CA ALA A 39 5.17 -3.42 -5.57
C ALA A 39 3.95 -4.37 -5.67
N GLU A 40 3.73 -5.22 -4.68
CA GLU A 40 2.58 -6.13 -4.64
C GLU A 40 1.27 -5.37 -4.45
N VAL A 41 1.23 -4.38 -3.55
CA VAL A 41 0.07 -3.49 -3.38
C VAL A 41 -0.23 -2.78 -4.69
N ARG A 42 0.78 -2.19 -5.36
CA ARG A 42 0.61 -1.52 -6.66
C ARG A 42 0.05 -2.45 -7.72
N LYS A 43 0.60 -3.66 -7.83
CA LYS A 43 0.15 -4.68 -8.80
C LYS A 43 -1.34 -5.00 -8.64
N ARG A 44 -1.85 -5.00 -7.40
CA ARG A 44 -3.27 -5.26 -7.11
C ARG A 44 -4.15 -4.02 -7.24
N LEU A 45 -3.64 -2.86 -6.81
CA LEU A 45 -4.41 -1.63 -6.68
C LEU A 45 -4.53 -0.85 -7.99
N CYS A 46 -3.43 -0.71 -8.76
CA CYS A 46 -3.42 0.11 -9.98
C CYS A 46 -4.29 -0.40 -11.14
N PRO A 47 -4.56 -1.70 -11.30
CA PRO A 47 -5.57 -2.16 -12.25
C PRO A 47 -6.98 -1.62 -11.94
N GLN A 48 -7.26 -1.30 -10.68
CA GLN A 48 -8.54 -0.73 -10.23
C GLN A 48 -8.55 0.81 -10.26
N LEU A 49 -7.53 1.46 -10.84
CA LEU A 49 -7.37 2.92 -10.81
C LEU A 49 -8.60 3.66 -11.31
N THR A 50 -9.14 3.26 -12.47
CA THR A 50 -10.35 3.89 -13.04
C THR A 50 -11.54 3.79 -12.08
N LEU A 51 -11.77 2.62 -11.50
CA LEU A 51 -12.84 2.39 -10.54
C LEU A 51 -12.67 3.25 -9.28
N ILE A 52 -11.47 3.27 -8.70
CA ILE A 52 -11.15 4.06 -7.50
C ILE A 52 -11.36 5.55 -7.79
N THR A 53 -10.87 6.04 -8.93
CA THR A 53 -11.01 7.44 -9.33
C THR A 53 -12.48 7.81 -9.55
N ASP A 54 -13.27 6.97 -10.21
CA ASP A 54 -14.69 7.25 -10.46
C ASP A 54 -15.51 7.21 -9.16
N LEU A 55 -15.26 6.24 -8.29
CA LEU A 55 -15.86 6.20 -6.94
C LEU A 55 -15.48 7.43 -6.11
N SER A 56 -14.23 7.90 -6.20
CA SER A 56 -13.78 9.08 -5.48
C SER A 56 -14.42 10.40 -5.96
N LYS A 57 -14.84 10.46 -7.23
CA LYS A 57 -15.58 11.62 -7.77
C LYS A 57 -17.03 11.66 -7.28
N THR A 58 -17.63 10.49 -7.06
CA THR A 58 -18.99 10.38 -6.53
C THR A 58 -19.05 10.57 -5.02
N SER A 59 -18.03 10.11 -4.29
CA SER A 59 -17.93 10.30 -2.85
C SER A 59 -17.21 11.61 -2.56
N GLN A 60 -17.97 12.68 -2.29
CA GLN A 60 -17.47 14.03 -1.92
C GLN A 60 -16.61 14.01 -0.63
N GLY A 61 -15.36 13.53 -0.71
CA GLY A 61 -14.36 13.62 0.38
C GLY A 61 -13.83 12.29 0.94
N GLU A 62 -14.25 11.13 0.43
CA GLU A 62 -13.94 9.84 1.07
C GLU A 62 -12.84 9.02 0.38
N ILE A 63 -11.89 9.65 -0.32
CA ILE A 63 -10.86 8.90 -1.07
C ILE A 63 -10.05 7.95 -0.17
N VAL A 64 -9.84 8.31 1.10
CA VAL A 64 -9.21 7.43 2.10
C VAL A 64 -10.09 6.20 2.39
N THR A 65 -11.40 6.36 2.49
CA THR A 65 -12.36 5.27 2.69
C THR A 65 -12.38 4.34 1.48
N VAL A 66 -12.51 4.89 0.27
CA VAL A 66 -12.48 4.12 -0.98
C VAL A 66 -11.19 3.31 -1.10
N LEU A 67 -10.04 3.93 -0.80
CA LEU A 67 -8.76 3.23 -0.79
C LEU A 67 -8.68 2.17 0.31
N THR A 68 -9.19 2.46 1.51
CA THR A 68 -9.21 1.50 2.63
C THR A 68 -10.03 0.27 2.26
N ASP A 69 -11.26 0.45 1.77
CA ASP A 69 -12.15 -0.64 1.38
C ASP A 69 -11.56 -1.46 0.22
N THR A 70 -10.98 -0.76 -0.77
CA THR A 70 -10.30 -1.43 -1.89
C THR A 70 -9.12 -2.26 -1.41
N LEU A 71 -8.29 -1.72 -0.53
CA LEU A 71 -7.15 -2.45 0.03
C LEU A 71 -7.59 -3.62 0.90
N ILE A 72 -8.65 -3.48 1.71
CA ILE A 72 -9.25 -4.59 2.47
C ILE A 72 -9.70 -5.69 1.51
N ALA A 73 -10.37 -5.34 0.41
CA ALA A 73 -10.82 -6.32 -0.57
C ALA A 73 -9.66 -7.03 -1.30
N LEU A 74 -8.56 -6.31 -1.59
CA LEU A 74 -7.41 -6.83 -2.34
C LEU A 74 -6.40 -7.61 -1.50
N ILE A 75 -6.28 -7.24 -0.23
CA ILE A 75 -5.27 -7.79 0.69
C ILE A 75 -5.93 -8.78 1.64
N GLY A 76 -7.22 -8.62 1.96
CA GLY A 76 -8.01 -9.45 2.88
C GLY A 76 -8.29 -8.74 4.21
N ASN A 77 -9.20 -9.29 5.01
CA ASN A 77 -9.52 -8.84 6.38
C ASN A 77 -8.37 -9.15 7.37
N PHE A 78 -7.19 -8.62 7.09
CA PHE A 78 -6.05 -8.74 7.99
C PHE A 78 -6.13 -7.67 9.09
N PRO A 79 -5.66 -7.96 10.31
CA PRO A 79 -5.53 -6.98 11.40
C PRO A 79 -4.31 -6.07 11.13
N VAL A 80 -4.30 -5.43 9.96
CA VAL A 80 -3.23 -4.58 9.45
C VAL A 80 -3.76 -3.15 9.43
N PRO A 81 -2.95 -2.12 9.71
CA PRO A 81 -3.35 -0.72 9.60
C PRO A 81 -3.47 -0.29 8.13
N ILE A 82 -4.39 -0.90 7.38
CA ILE A 82 -4.71 -0.58 5.98
C ILE A 82 -5.11 0.89 5.87
N ALA A 83 -5.80 1.43 6.87
CA ALA A 83 -6.14 2.84 6.93
C ALA A 83 -4.90 3.75 6.91
N THR A 84 -3.79 3.35 7.53
CA THR A 84 -2.52 4.10 7.48
C THR A 84 -1.96 4.11 6.06
N LEU A 85 -1.92 2.94 5.39
CA LEU A 85 -1.49 2.87 3.99
C LEU A 85 -2.41 3.71 3.08
N ALA A 86 -3.72 3.60 3.26
CA ALA A 86 -4.72 4.35 2.51
C ALA A 86 -4.54 5.87 2.67
N LYS A 87 -4.25 6.35 3.89
CA LYS A 87 -3.95 7.76 4.15
C LYS A 87 -2.71 8.23 3.38
N HIS A 88 -1.63 7.45 3.42
CA HIS A 88 -0.40 7.80 2.68
C HIS A 88 -0.61 7.77 1.16
N LEU A 89 -1.37 6.79 0.65
CA LEU A 89 -1.74 6.72 -0.76
C LEU A 89 -2.65 7.88 -1.18
N ALA A 90 -3.61 8.27 -0.34
CA ALA A 90 -4.46 9.43 -0.59
C ALA A 90 -3.65 10.73 -0.62
N ALA A 91 -2.73 10.91 0.33
CA ALA A 91 -1.86 12.08 0.39
C ALA A 91 -0.91 12.18 -0.81
N MET A 92 -0.42 11.04 -1.33
CA MET A 92 0.36 11.00 -2.57
C MET A 92 -0.49 11.20 -3.82
N GLY A 93 -1.72 10.71 -3.80
CA GLY A 93 -2.55 10.51 -4.99
C GLY A 93 -2.32 9.13 -5.61
N ILE A 94 -3.40 8.40 -5.85
CA ILE A 94 -3.33 7.02 -6.38
C ILE A 94 -2.72 6.96 -7.80
N GLU A 95 -2.99 7.98 -8.64
CA GLU A 95 -2.40 8.08 -9.97
C GLU A 95 -0.87 8.25 -9.91
N GLU A 96 -0.39 9.08 -8.99
CA GLU A 96 1.04 9.30 -8.77
C GLU A 96 1.71 8.04 -8.22
N PHE A 97 1.04 7.34 -7.29
CA PHE A 97 1.51 6.05 -6.79
C PHE A 97 1.67 5.01 -7.91
N CYS A 98 0.71 4.97 -8.84
CA CYS A 98 0.76 4.05 -9.97
C CYS A 98 1.86 4.39 -10.99
N LYS A 99 2.34 5.64 -11.04
CA LYS A 99 3.48 6.07 -11.86
C LYS A 99 4.82 5.84 -11.15
N ASP A 100 4.94 6.27 -9.89
CA ASP A 100 6.17 6.19 -9.10
C ASP A 100 5.90 5.76 -7.66
N GLN A 101 5.97 4.46 -7.44
CA GLN A 101 5.77 3.82 -6.13
C GLN A 101 6.86 4.18 -5.10
N SER A 102 8.04 4.65 -5.54
CA SER A 102 9.16 4.96 -4.65
C SER A 102 8.88 6.17 -3.77
N LYS A 103 7.95 7.03 -4.18
CA LYS A 103 7.54 8.21 -3.41
C LYS A 103 6.96 7.85 -2.04
N LEU A 104 6.40 6.65 -1.88
CA LEU A 104 5.76 6.24 -0.62
C LEU A 104 6.80 6.12 0.50
N LEU A 105 8.03 5.74 0.16
CA LEU A 105 9.13 5.57 1.11
C LEU A 105 9.94 6.87 1.33
N LYS A 106 9.66 7.93 0.56
CA LYS A 106 10.37 9.22 0.61
C LYS A 106 9.65 10.29 1.44
N GLN A 107 8.36 10.09 1.73
CA GLN A 107 7.59 10.91 2.67
C GLN A 107 8.09 10.70 4.10
#